data_AF-A0A6A0HDI0-F1
#
_entry.id   AF-A0A6A0HDI0-F1
#
_cell.length_a   1.000
_cell.length_b   1.000
_cell.length_c   1.000
_cell.angle_alpha   90.00
_cell.angle_beta   90.00
_cell.angle_gamma   90.00
#
_symmetry.space_group_name_H-M   'P 1'
#
loop_
_entity.id
_entity.type
_entity.pdbx_description
1 polymer ?
#
loop_
_entity_poly.entity_id
_entity_poly.type
_entity_poly.pdbx_seq_one_letter_code
_entity_poly.pdbx_strand_id
1 'polypeptide(L)'
;MWHEFDPFLPLQHLNRTYNSSVALVLMNSFNTDEDTQKVIRKYQGLNVKLYTFNQSRYPRINKESLMPIGRTMGTDTDLEAWYPPGHGDFYEAFSNSGLLQEFINQVTSRDCAVGREARSTCSCYTYVQGKEQVFMLHVCSCYTCVQGKEYVFMLHGKEYVFISNIDNLGATVDLNILNFLVGEEAQQQPPCEFLMEVTDKTRADVKGGTLIKYDNKLRLLEIAQVPKDHLEDFKSVKTFKIFNTNNLWIKLDAMARVVQNQSLDMEVIINHKTLDNGLNIIQLEQAVGAAVKSFNGAH
;
A
#
# COMPACT_ATOMS: atom_id res chain seq x y z
N MET A 1 -15.75 5.42 14.61
CA MET A 1 -14.75 5.59 13.53
C MET A 1 -15.14 4.90 12.21
N TRP A 2 -16.04 3.90 12.19
CA TRP A 2 -16.49 3.20 10.97
C TRP A 2 -17.94 3.52 10.54
N HIS A 3 -18.52 4.61 11.05
CA HIS A 3 -19.96 4.85 10.92
C HIS A 3 -20.39 5.61 9.66
N GLU A 4 -19.45 6.14 8.86
CA GLU A 4 -19.79 7.11 7.81
C GLU A 4 -19.20 6.82 6.41
N PHE A 5 -18.28 5.85 6.24
CA PHE A 5 -17.84 5.41 4.90
C PHE A 5 -17.45 3.94 4.87
N ASP A 6 -17.83 3.27 3.77
CA ASP A 6 -17.72 1.83 3.61
C ASP A 6 -16.76 1.50 2.45
N PRO A 7 -15.47 1.22 2.72
CA PRO A 7 -14.46 0.92 1.69
C PRO A 7 -14.77 -0.38 0.94
N PHE A 8 -15.74 -1.17 1.43
CA PHE A 8 -16.14 -2.42 0.80
C PHE A 8 -17.12 -2.18 -0.35
N LEU A 9 -17.81 -1.04 -0.41
CA LEU A 9 -18.80 -0.75 -1.46
C LEU A 9 -18.19 -0.63 -2.87
N PRO A 10 -17.10 0.13 -3.11
CA PRO A 10 -16.48 0.21 -4.44
C PRO A 10 -15.97 -1.15 -4.93
N LEU A 11 -15.35 -1.93 -4.03
CA LEU A 11 -14.88 -3.28 -4.36
C LEU A 11 -16.03 -4.25 -4.63
N GLN A 12 -17.11 -4.18 -3.85
CA GLN A 12 -18.29 -4.98 -4.09
C GLN A 12 -18.90 -4.63 -5.45
N HIS A 13 -18.97 -3.34 -5.79
CA HIS A 13 -19.44 -2.90 -7.10
C HIS A 13 -18.54 -3.46 -8.21
N LEU A 14 -17.22 -3.34 -8.08
CA LEU A 14 -16.26 -3.89 -9.04
C LEU A 14 -16.43 -5.40 -9.23
N ASN A 15 -16.48 -6.17 -8.14
CA ASN A 15 -16.67 -7.62 -8.19
C ASN A 15 -18.00 -8.02 -8.83
N ARG A 16 -19.08 -7.27 -8.59
CA ARG A 16 -20.39 -7.53 -9.20
C ARG A 16 -20.41 -7.16 -10.69
N THR A 17 -19.87 -6.00 -11.05
CA THR A 17 -19.89 -5.48 -12.43
C THR A 17 -19.04 -6.33 -13.37
N TYR A 18 -17.85 -6.75 -12.92
CA TYR A 18 -16.90 -7.51 -13.75
C TYR A 18 -16.90 -9.01 -13.45
N ASN A 19 -17.80 -9.48 -12.58
CA ASN A 19 -17.84 -10.85 -12.07
C ASN A 19 -16.44 -11.38 -11.67
N SER A 20 -15.72 -10.55 -10.91
CA SER A 20 -14.36 -10.82 -10.43
C SER A 20 -14.35 -11.17 -8.93
N SER A 21 -13.21 -11.69 -8.47
CA SER A 21 -12.95 -11.97 -7.05
C SER A 21 -11.68 -11.26 -6.58
N VAL A 22 -11.78 -9.93 -6.49
CA VAL A 22 -10.75 -9.07 -5.89
C VAL A 22 -10.81 -9.18 -4.37
N ALA A 23 -9.65 -9.31 -3.74
CA ALA A 23 -9.52 -9.44 -2.29
C ALA A 23 -9.18 -8.08 -1.67
N LEU A 24 -9.67 -7.85 -0.46
CA LEU A 24 -9.28 -6.70 0.36
C LEU A 24 -8.38 -7.21 1.48
N VAL A 25 -7.28 -6.52 1.75
CA VAL A 25 -6.31 -6.92 2.77
C VAL A 25 -6.03 -5.74 3.69
N LEU A 26 -6.47 -5.76 4.94
CA LEU A 26 -6.22 -4.64 5.85
C LEU A 26 -4.90 -4.86 6.61
N MET A 27 -3.96 -3.93 6.45
CA MET A 27 -2.78 -3.85 7.31
C MET A 27 -3.14 -3.11 8.59
N ASN A 28 -3.20 -3.84 9.69
CA ASN A 28 -3.54 -3.30 11.00
C ASN A 28 -2.27 -2.92 11.79
N SER A 29 -2.49 -2.26 12.92
CA SER A 29 -1.50 -2.08 13.98
C SER A 29 -2.04 -2.69 15.27
N PHE A 30 -1.18 -2.90 16.26
CA PHE A 30 -1.62 -3.28 17.61
C PHE A 30 -2.64 -2.30 18.23
N ASN A 31 -2.72 -1.05 17.75
CA ASN A 31 -3.70 -0.07 18.20
C ASN A 31 -5.06 -0.17 17.48
N THR A 32 -5.11 -0.81 16.31
CA THR A 32 -6.29 -0.78 15.42
C THR A 32 -6.87 -2.17 15.16
N ASP A 33 -6.13 -3.24 15.46
CA ASP A 33 -6.51 -4.60 15.09
C ASP A 33 -7.83 -5.04 15.73
N GLU A 34 -7.99 -4.88 17.05
CA GLU A 34 -9.21 -5.28 17.76
C GLU A 34 -10.46 -4.55 17.24
N ASP A 35 -10.33 -3.24 17.00
CA ASP A 35 -11.44 -2.42 16.52
C ASP A 35 -11.79 -2.73 15.07
N THR A 36 -10.79 -3.03 14.25
CA THR A 36 -10.99 -3.49 12.87
C THR A 36 -11.73 -4.83 12.85
N GLN A 37 -11.31 -5.80 13.67
CA GLN A 37 -11.98 -7.11 13.78
C GLN A 37 -13.46 -7.00 14.19
N LYS A 38 -13.81 -6.07 15.09
CA LYS A 38 -15.21 -5.84 15.47
C LYS A 38 -16.06 -5.36 14.29
N VAL A 39 -15.48 -4.53 13.42
CA VAL A 39 -16.20 -3.95 12.28
C VAL A 39 -16.30 -4.92 11.11
N ILE A 40 -15.26 -5.70 10.86
CA ILE A 40 -15.24 -6.73 9.83
C ILE A 40 -16.42 -7.70 9.94
N ARG A 41 -16.84 -8.04 11.17
CA ARG A 41 -18.00 -8.92 11.40
C ARG A 41 -19.28 -8.40 10.76
N LYS A 42 -19.46 -7.08 10.65
CA LYS A 42 -20.64 -6.48 9.99
C LYS A 42 -20.67 -6.76 8.49
N TYR A 43 -19.51 -7.07 7.90
CA TYR A 43 -19.31 -7.25 6.47
C TYR A 43 -19.18 -8.71 6.03
N GLN A 44 -19.35 -9.67 6.95
CA GLN A 44 -19.24 -11.13 6.70
C GLN A 44 -20.31 -11.73 5.74
N GLY A 45 -21.15 -10.90 5.11
CA GLY A 45 -22.11 -11.31 4.07
C GLY A 45 -21.91 -10.63 2.71
N LEU A 46 -20.90 -9.76 2.57
CA LEU A 46 -20.59 -9.12 1.28
C LEU A 46 -19.76 -10.08 0.42
N ASN A 47 -19.94 -10.00 -0.90
CA ASN A 47 -19.15 -10.74 -1.88
C ASN A 47 -17.73 -10.15 -2.05
N VAL A 48 -16.97 -10.10 -0.96
CA VAL A 48 -15.59 -9.60 -0.90
C VAL A 48 -14.79 -10.52 0.02
N LYS A 49 -13.68 -11.07 -0.49
CA LYS A 49 -12.74 -11.83 0.34
C LYS A 49 -11.91 -10.84 1.14
N LEU A 50 -11.97 -10.93 2.47
CA LEU A 50 -11.27 -10.03 3.36
C LEU A 50 -10.18 -10.77 4.14
N TYR A 51 -9.00 -10.18 4.15
CA TYR A 51 -7.86 -10.64 4.92
C TYR A 51 -7.36 -9.49 5.80
N THR A 52 -6.70 -9.83 6.89
CA THR A 52 -6.07 -8.86 7.79
C THR A 52 -4.73 -9.39 8.24
N PHE A 53 -3.74 -8.53 8.35
CA PHE A 53 -2.48 -8.86 9.00
C PHE A 53 -2.03 -7.67 9.83
N ASN A 54 -1.20 -7.91 10.85
CA ASN A 54 -0.71 -6.87 11.73
C ASN A 54 0.72 -6.50 11.34
N GLN A 55 1.00 -5.21 11.30
CA GLN A 55 2.36 -4.70 11.13
C GLN A 55 3.17 -4.92 12.42
N SER A 56 4.49 -4.82 12.29
CA SER A 56 5.45 -4.91 13.39
C SER A 56 5.22 -3.81 14.44
N ARG A 57 5.82 -4.01 15.61
CA ARG A 57 5.83 -3.03 16.69
C ARG A 57 7.25 -2.84 17.21
N TYR A 58 7.74 -1.60 17.23
CA TYR A 58 9.09 -1.27 17.67
C TYR A 58 9.05 -0.49 18.99
N PRO A 59 10.07 -0.61 19.85
CA PRO A 59 10.14 0.16 21.07
C PRO A 59 10.57 1.60 20.76
N ARG A 60 9.89 2.58 21.36
CA ARG A 60 10.30 3.99 21.31
C ARG A 60 11.64 4.14 22.01
N ILE A 61 12.46 5.06 21.52
CA ILE A 61 13.81 5.30 22.03
C ILE A 61 13.82 6.61 22.79
N ASN A 62 14.41 6.67 23.98
CA ASN A 62 14.59 7.93 24.69
C ASN A 62 15.60 8.82 23.94
N LYS A 63 15.27 10.10 23.76
CA LYS A 63 16.10 11.01 22.95
C LYS A 63 17.46 11.29 23.58
N GLU A 64 17.53 11.37 24.90
CA GLU A 64 18.76 11.71 25.62
C GLU A 64 19.68 10.50 25.83
N SER A 65 19.13 9.34 26.20
CA SER A 65 19.91 8.13 26.49
C SER A 65 20.14 7.24 25.26
N LEU A 66 19.36 7.43 24.19
CA LEU A 66 19.34 6.57 22.99
C LEU A 66 19.03 5.10 23.29
N MET A 67 18.41 4.82 24.44
CA MET A 67 17.99 3.48 24.85
C MET A 67 16.46 3.30 24.68
N PRO A 68 15.99 2.07 24.42
CA PRO A 68 14.56 1.76 24.42
C PRO A 68 13.90 2.16 25.74
N ILE A 69 12.71 2.75 25.68
CA ILE A 69 11.94 3.09 26.89
C ILE A 69 11.18 1.87 27.45
N GLY A 70 10.82 0.94 26.57
CA GLY A 70 10.13 -0.29 26.95
C GLY A 70 11.03 -1.20 27.77
N ARG A 71 10.60 -1.51 28.99
CA ARG A 71 11.34 -2.39 29.92
C ARG A 71 10.94 -3.85 29.80
N THR A 72 9.81 -4.13 29.18
CA THR A 72 9.20 -5.46 29.05
C THR A 72 8.71 -5.68 27.63
N MET A 73 8.80 -6.92 27.13
CA MET A 73 8.31 -7.30 25.80
C MET A 73 6.78 -7.31 25.65
N GLY A 74 6.05 -7.25 26.78
CA GLY A 74 4.58 -7.23 26.82
C GLY A 74 4.00 -5.82 26.72
N THR A 75 2.91 -5.68 25.97
CA THR A 75 2.19 -4.42 25.74
C THR A 75 1.19 -4.08 26.85
N ASP A 76 0.74 -5.06 27.62
CA ASP A 76 -0.40 -4.90 28.54
C ASP A 76 -0.14 -3.90 29.67
N THR A 77 1.13 -3.61 29.96
CA THR A 77 1.53 -2.67 31.02
C THR A 77 2.12 -1.37 30.50
N ASP A 78 2.52 -1.27 29.23
CA ASP A 78 3.29 -0.12 28.71
C ASP A 78 3.06 0.13 27.20
N LEU A 79 1.80 0.31 26.79
CA LEU A 79 1.43 0.64 25.39
C LEU A 79 2.18 1.88 24.86
N GLU A 80 2.45 2.86 25.73
CA GLU A 80 3.19 4.08 25.40
C GLU A 80 4.68 3.83 25.11
N ALA A 81 5.23 2.66 25.44
CA ALA A 81 6.58 2.30 25.06
C ALA A 81 6.71 1.88 23.59
N TRP A 82 5.62 1.58 22.90
CA TRP A 82 5.63 0.95 21.58
C TRP A 82 5.01 1.84 20.51
N TYR A 83 5.43 1.64 19.26
CA TYR A 83 4.86 2.31 18.09
C TYR A 83 4.95 1.42 16.84
N PRO A 84 4.03 1.57 15.88
CA PRO A 84 4.18 0.98 14.55
C PRO A 84 5.30 1.70 13.78
N PRO A 85 6.23 0.99 13.12
CA PRO A 85 7.38 1.57 12.42
C PRO A 85 7.05 2.22 11.06
N GLY A 86 5.82 2.72 10.90
CA GLY A 86 5.33 3.34 9.67
C GLY A 86 5.02 2.33 8.56
N HIS A 87 4.42 2.83 7.48
CA HIS A 87 3.93 2.01 6.37
C HIS A 87 5.01 1.23 5.60
N GLY A 88 6.29 1.59 5.73
CA GLY A 88 7.40 0.85 5.11
C GLY A 88 7.54 -0.60 5.60
N ASP A 89 7.04 -0.91 6.80
CA ASP A 89 7.04 -2.28 7.35
C ASP A 89 6.08 -3.23 6.62
N PHE A 90 5.23 -2.70 5.73
CA PHE A 90 4.34 -3.47 4.88
C PHE A 90 5.02 -4.69 4.25
N TYR A 91 6.19 -4.54 3.64
CA TYR A 91 6.85 -5.62 2.90
C TYR A 91 7.21 -6.82 3.78
N GLU A 92 7.81 -6.55 4.94
CA GLU A 92 8.24 -7.56 5.89
C GLU A 92 7.03 -8.17 6.61
N ALA A 93 6.11 -7.34 7.12
CA ALA A 93 4.91 -7.82 7.80
C ALA A 93 4.01 -8.66 6.89
N PHE A 94 3.84 -8.24 5.63
CA PHE A 94 3.04 -8.97 4.66
C PHE A 94 3.66 -10.31 4.27
N SER A 95 4.98 -10.34 4.08
CA SER A 95 5.73 -11.59 3.87
C SER A 95 5.60 -12.54 5.08
N ASN A 96 5.86 -12.03 6.28
CA ASN A 96 5.82 -12.79 7.54
C ASN A 96 4.41 -13.29 7.91
N SER A 97 3.35 -12.62 7.43
CA SER A 97 1.97 -13.08 7.60
C SER A 97 1.66 -14.38 6.85
N GLY A 98 2.49 -14.78 5.88
CA GLY A 98 2.24 -15.90 4.97
C GLY A 98 1.28 -15.57 3.82
N LEU A 99 0.57 -14.44 3.87
CA LEU A 99 -0.38 -14.03 2.84
C LEU A 99 0.31 -13.80 1.49
N LEU A 100 1.53 -13.23 1.47
CA LEU A 100 2.28 -13.04 0.23
C LEU A 100 2.43 -14.35 -0.56
N GLN A 101 2.88 -15.39 0.12
CA GLN A 101 3.07 -16.70 -0.51
C GLN A 101 1.73 -17.36 -0.85
N GLU A 102 0.71 -17.19 0.00
CA GLU A 102 -0.64 -17.67 -0.27
C GLU A 102 -1.19 -17.07 -1.57
N PHE A 103 -1.12 -15.75 -1.73
CA PHE A 103 -1.64 -15.07 -2.92
C PHE A 103 -0.87 -15.39 -4.19
N ILE A 104 0.45 -15.57 -4.11
CA ILE A 104 1.27 -16.04 -5.25
C ILE A 104 0.85 -17.46 -5.65
N ASN A 105 0.57 -18.34 -4.68
CA ASN A 105 0.26 -19.75 -4.93
C ASN A 105 -1.22 -20.04 -5.21
N GLN A 106 -2.13 -19.10 -4.96
CA GLN A 106 -3.57 -19.29 -5.11
C GLN A 106 -3.96 -19.58 -6.57
N VAL A 107 -4.23 -20.83 -6.90
CA VAL A 107 -4.79 -21.21 -8.19
C VAL A 107 -6.27 -20.80 -8.26
N THR A 108 -6.65 -19.89 -9.16
CA THR A 108 -8.04 -19.44 -9.30
C THR A 108 -8.87 -20.47 -10.07
N SER A 109 -9.81 -21.14 -9.39
CA SER A 109 -10.89 -21.91 -10.01
C SER A 109 -11.98 -20.97 -10.55
N ARG A 110 -12.35 -21.13 -11.82
CA ARG A 110 -13.33 -20.32 -12.57
C ARG A 110 -14.68 -20.14 -11.86
N ASP A 111 -15.07 -18.89 -11.62
CA ASP A 111 -16.47 -18.46 -11.47
C ASP A 111 -16.62 -17.08 -12.16
N CYS A 112 -16.68 -17.05 -13.49
CA CYS A 112 -17.02 -15.85 -14.27
C CYS A 112 -18.40 -16.02 -14.94
N ALA A 113 -19.45 -15.59 -14.24
CA ALA A 113 -20.81 -15.50 -14.76
C ALA A 113 -20.96 -14.23 -15.61
N VAL A 114 -21.49 -14.43 -16.82
CA VAL A 114 -21.66 -13.40 -17.85
C VAL A 114 -22.91 -12.55 -17.57
N GLY A 115 -22.72 -11.24 -17.49
CA GLY A 115 -23.73 -10.25 -17.90
C GLY A 115 -24.34 -9.37 -16.81
N ARG A 116 -24.13 -8.05 -16.89
CA ARG A 116 -25.14 -7.05 -17.31
C ARG A 116 -24.62 -5.61 -17.19
N GLU A 117 -25.23 -4.77 -18.03
CA GLU A 117 -24.99 -3.36 -18.38
C GLU A 117 -24.76 -2.38 -17.20
N ALA A 118 -23.82 -1.45 -17.40
CA ALA A 118 -23.54 -0.34 -16.48
C ALA A 118 -24.25 0.97 -16.91
N ARG A 119 -24.79 1.73 -15.95
CA ARG A 119 -25.18 3.14 -16.13
C ARG A 119 -24.65 4.03 -15.00
N SER A 120 -23.81 4.98 -15.43
CA SER A 120 -23.64 6.40 -15.06
C SER A 120 -23.79 6.93 -13.62
N THR A 121 -22.73 7.68 -13.25
CA THR A 121 -22.65 8.94 -12.44
C THR A 121 -23.01 8.89 -10.96
N CYS A 122 -22.12 9.34 -10.05
CA CYS A 122 -21.90 10.76 -9.73
C CYS A 122 -20.91 10.94 -8.54
N SER A 123 -20.35 12.14 -8.45
CA SER A 123 -19.36 12.64 -7.49
C SER A 123 -19.94 12.97 -6.10
N CYS A 124 -19.10 12.94 -5.04
CA CYS A 124 -18.77 14.08 -4.17
C CYS A 124 -18.23 13.68 -2.77
N TYR A 125 -17.30 14.54 -2.34
CA TYR A 125 -16.43 14.64 -1.16
C TYR A 125 -17.05 14.45 0.23
N THR A 126 -16.26 13.95 1.21
CA THR A 126 -15.93 14.65 2.47
C THR A 126 -14.85 13.93 3.30
N TYR A 127 -14.10 14.72 4.07
CA TYR A 127 -12.83 14.49 4.79
C TYR A 127 -13.03 13.97 6.23
N VAL A 128 -12.29 12.94 6.69
CA VAL A 128 -11.87 12.73 8.11
C VAL A 128 -10.61 11.81 8.19
N GLN A 129 -9.66 12.17 9.05
CA GLN A 129 -8.34 11.57 9.34
C GLN A 129 -8.39 10.16 9.97
N GLY A 130 -7.57 9.21 9.49
CA GLY A 130 -7.09 8.06 10.31
C GLY A 130 -6.78 6.72 9.60
N LYS A 131 -5.47 6.39 9.52
CA LYS A 131 -4.75 5.09 9.44
C LYS A 131 -5.11 4.08 8.34
N GLU A 132 -4.32 4.15 7.25
CA GLU A 132 -3.80 3.13 6.31
C GLU A 132 -4.65 1.88 5.96
N GLN A 133 -4.83 1.66 4.66
CA GLN A 133 -5.38 0.45 4.05
C GLN A 133 -4.36 -0.19 3.11
N VAL A 134 -4.60 -1.45 2.75
CA VAL A 134 -3.94 -2.08 1.60
C VAL A 134 -5.07 -2.65 0.74
N PHE A 135 -5.05 -2.46 -0.57
CA PHE A 135 -6.01 -3.11 -1.48
C PHE A 135 -5.24 -4.19 -2.26
N MET A 136 -5.85 -5.35 -2.52
CA MET A 136 -5.15 -6.39 -3.27
C MET A 136 -5.90 -6.76 -4.53
N LEU A 137 -5.37 -6.26 -5.63
CA LEU A 137 -5.99 -6.42 -6.93
C LEU A 137 -5.68 -7.78 -7.54
N HIS A 138 -6.75 -8.51 -7.86
CA HIS A 138 -6.62 -9.64 -8.75
C HIS A 138 -6.66 -9.16 -10.19
N VAL A 139 -5.55 -9.34 -10.89
CA VAL A 139 -5.60 -9.42 -12.35
C VAL A 139 -5.73 -10.89 -12.72
N CYS A 140 -6.82 -11.22 -13.41
CA CYS A 140 -6.92 -12.49 -14.11
C CYS A 140 -6.27 -12.30 -15.48
N SER A 141 -5.13 -12.92 -15.72
CA SER A 141 -4.51 -12.95 -17.04
C SER A 141 -5.31 -13.92 -17.93
N CYS A 142 -6.36 -13.42 -18.59
CA CYS A 142 -7.05 -14.16 -19.64
C CYS A 142 -6.51 -13.67 -20.99
N TYR A 143 -5.51 -14.38 -21.51
CA TYR A 143 -5.05 -14.23 -22.88
C TYR A 143 -6.20 -14.55 -23.87
N THR A 144 -6.24 -13.76 -24.93
CA THR A 144 -7.21 -13.73 -26.03
C THR A 144 -7.67 -15.09 -26.56
N CYS A 145 -8.99 -15.23 -26.74
CA CYS A 145 -9.61 -16.26 -27.57
C CYS A 145 -9.71 -15.72 -29.02
N VAL A 146 -8.68 -15.97 -29.84
CA VAL A 146 -8.79 -15.83 -31.30
C VAL A 146 -8.78 -17.22 -31.92
N GLN A 147 -9.95 -17.59 -32.44
CA GLN A 147 -10.22 -18.65 -33.41
C GLN A 147 -9.25 -19.86 -33.46
N GLY A 148 -9.55 -20.86 -32.63
CA GLY A 148 -9.39 -22.26 -33.02
C GLY A 148 -7.98 -22.85 -32.90
N LYS A 149 -7.87 -23.75 -31.91
CA LYS A 149 -6.88 -24.83 -31.70
C LYS A 149 -5.81 -24.56 -30.62
N GLU A 150 -5.72 -25.57 -29.76
CA GLU A 150 -4.72 -25.87 -28.71
C GLU A 150 -4.85 -25.12 -27.37
N TYR A 151 -5.13 -25.92 -26.33
CA TYR A 151 -5.35 -25.50 -24.95
C TYR A 151 -4.03 -25.58 -24.16
N VAL A 152 -3.62 -24.46 -23.57
CA VAL A 152 -2.65 -24.43 -22.47
C VAL A 152 -3.25 -23.54 -21.37
N PHE A 153 -3.71 -24.14 -20.28
CA PHE A 153 -4.22 -23.41 -19.11
C PHE A 153 -3.07 -23.16 -18.14
N MET A 154 -2.60 -21.91 -18.04
CA MET A 154 -1.67 -21.50 -17.00
C MET A 154 -2.46 -20.97 -15.79
N LEU A 155 -2.66 -21.85 -14.81
CA LEU A 155 -3.25 -21.56 -13.51
C LEU A 155 -2.24 -20.77 -12.65
N HIS A 156 -2.39 -19.46 -12.50
CA HIS A 156 -1.49 -18.67 -11.65
C HIS A 156 -2.24 -17.75 -10.66
N GLY A 157 -1.56 -17.46 -9.55
CA GLY A 157 -2.07 -16.63 -8.45
C GLY A 157 -2.14 -15.15 -8.77
N LYS A 158 -2.22 -14.34 -7.71
CA LYS A 158 -2.27 -12.88 -7.83
C LYS A 158 -0.89 -12.39 -8.30
N GLU A 159 -0.86 -11.50 -9.29
CA GLU A 159 0.39 -10.95 -9.83
C GLU A 159 0.79 -9.61 -9.21
N TYR A 160 -0.19 -8.74 -8.94
CA TYR A 160 0.03 -7.39 -8.41
C TYR A 160 -0.80 -7.14 -7.14
N VAL A 161 -0.34 -6.19 -6.32
CA VAL A 161 -1.08 -5.61 -5.20
C VAL A 161 -1.19 -4.09 -5.40
N PHE A 162 -2.28 -3.48 -4.94
CA PHE A 162 -2.51 -2.05 -5.03
C PHE A 162 -2.64 -1.41 -3.65
N ILE A 163 -1.61 -0.73 -3.21
CA ILE A 163 -1.56 -0.16 -1.87
C ILE A 163 -2.11 1.26 -1.90
N SER A 164 -3.00 1.62 -0.99
CA SER A 164 -3.46 3.00 -0.82
C SER A 164 -3.97 3.27 0.58
N ASN A 165 -3.89 4.53 1.00
CA ASN A 165 -4.39 4.95 2.30
C ASN A 165 -5.92 4.84 2.38
N ILE A 166 -6.46 4.38 3.51
CA ILE A 166 -7.93 4.29 3.73
C ILE A 166 -8.61 5.66 3.68
N ASP A 167 -7.88 6.68 4.14
CA ASP A 167 -8.33 8.07 4.15
C ASP A 167 -8.24 8.71 2.76
N ASN A 168 -7.55 8.08 1.79
CA ASN A 168 -7.58 8.49 0.40
C ASN A 168 -8.80 7.90 -0.31
N LEU A 169 -9.95 8.57 -0.16
CA LEU A 169 -11.20 8.18 -0.83
C LEU A 169 -11.13 8.27 -2.36
N GLY A 170 -10.13 8.95 -2.91
CA GLY A 170 -9.87 9.01 -4.36
C GLY A 170 -9.13 7.79 -4.89
N ALA A 171 -8.54 6.97 -4.02
CA ALA A 171 -7.86 5.76 -4.43
C ALA A 171 -8.87 4.70 -4.87
N THR A 172 -8.90 4.46 -6.17
CA THR A 172 -9.73 3.41 -6.77
C THR A 172 -8.91 2.60 -7.74
N VAL A 173 -9.39 1.39 -8.02
CA VAL A 173 -8.80 0.51 -9.01
C VAL A 173 -9.01 1.11 -10.40
N ASP A 174 -7.98 1.73 -10.97
CA ASP A 174 -8.02 2.22 -12.34
C ASP A 174 -7.66 1.09 -13.31
N LEU A 175 -8.61 0.72 -14.18
CA LEU A 175 -8.44 -0.36 -15.16
C LEU A 175 -7.45 0.00 -16.28
N ASN A 176 -7.20 1.28 -16.55
CA ASN A 176 -6.23 1.70 -17.55
C ASN A 176 -4.80 1.50 -17.01
N ILE A 177 -4.56 1.86 -15.74
CA ILE A 177 -3.30 1.57 -15.06
C ILE A 177 -3.10 0.05 -14.99
N LEU A 178 -4.16 -0.69 -14.67
CA LEU A 178 -4.11 -2.13 -14.66
C LEU A 178 -3.74 -2.72 -16.02
N ASN A 179 -4.37 -2.23 -17.09
CA ASN A 179 -4.07 -2.62 -18.46
C ASN A 179 -2.63 -2.26 -18.86
N PHE A 180 -2.08 -1.15 -18.37
CA PHE A 180 -0.67 -0.81 -18.55
C PHE A 180 0.27 -1.83 -17.88
N LEU A 181 -0.09 -2.38 -16.73
CA LEU A 181 0.75 -3.32 -15.98
C LEU A 181 0.70 -4.77 -16.51
N VAL A 182 -0.43 -5.19 -17.08
CA VAL A 182 -0.69 -6.61 -17.43
C VAL A 182 -1.22 -6.84 -18.85
N GLY A 183 -1.51 -5.78 -19.59
CA GLY A 183 -2.03 -5.86 -20.95
C GLY A 183 -1.01 -6.40 -21.94
N GLU A 184 -1.45 -6.58 -23.19
CA GLU A 184 -0.62 -7.16 -24.25
C GLU A 184 0.69 -6.38 -24.50
N GLU A 185 0.63 -5.05 -24.41
CA GLU A 185 1.81 -4.18 -24.56
C GLU A 185 2.82 -4.38 -23.42
N ALA A 186 2.34 -4.62 -22.20
CA ALA A 186 3.19 -4.85 -21.03
C ALA A 186 4.06 -6.11 -21.19
N GLN A 187 3.54 -7.12 -21.90
CA GLN A 187 4.23 -8.39 -22.15
C GLN A 187 5.37 -8.26 -23.18
N GLN A 188 5.41 -7.16 -23.94
CA GLN A 188 6.45 -6.87 -24.93
C GLN A 188 7.63 -6.09 -24.33
N GLN A 189 7.50 -5.63 -23.08
CA GLN A 189 8.49 -4.83 -22.37
C GLN A 189 8.99 -5.56 -21.11
N PRO A 190 10.13 -5.13 -20.52
CA PRO A 190 10.50 -5.58 -19.19
C PRO A 190 9.37 -5.29 -18.20
N PRO A 191 9.08 -6.20 -17.24
CA PRO A 191 7.95 -6.04 -16.34
C PRO A 191 8.14 -4.83 -15.43
N CYS A 192 7.08 -4.05 -15.26
CA CYS A 192 6.99 -2.99 -14.26
C CYS A 192 6.80 -3.63 -12.88
N GLU A 193 7.84 -3.73 -12.06
CA GLU A 193 7.70 -4.36 -10.74
C GLU A 193 7.08 -3.41 -9.69
N PHE A 194 7.11 -2.10 -9.94
CA PHE A 194 6.63 -1.07 -9.02
C PHE A 194 6.15 0.16 -9.78
N LEU A 195 4.91 0.59 -9.54
CA LEU A 195 4.35 1.82 -10.08
C LEU A 195 3.86 2.71 -8.95
N MET A 196 4.20 4.00 -9.01
CA MET A 196 3.72 5.01 -8.06
C MET A 196 2.86 6.03 -8.78
N GLU A 197 1.60 6.16 -8.37
CA GLU A 197 0.77 7.25 -8.87
C GLU A 197 1.23 8.58 -8.24
N VAL A 198 1.32 9.60 -9.09
CA VAL A 198 1.64 10.96 -8.67
C VAL A 198 0.56 11.92 -9.15
N THR A 199 0.43 13.04 -8.45
CA THR A 199 -0.45 14.14 -8.84
C THR A 199 0.34 15.44 -8.94
N ASP A 200 -0.21 16.44 -9.62
CA ASP A 200 0.37 17.78 -9.65
C ASP A 200 0.40 18.38 -8.24
N LYS A 201 1.56 18.90 -7.86
CA LYS A 201 1.80 19.49 -6.54
C LYS A 201 1.09 20.83 -6.43
N THR A 202 0.29 20.97 -5.39
CA THR A 202 -0.39 22.22 -5.03
C THR A 202 0.28 22.88 -3.83
N ARG A 203 -0.17 24.11 -3.48
CA ARG A 203 0.31 24.80 -2.27
C ARG A 203 -0.17 24.14 -0.97
N ALA A 204 -1.17 23.27 -1.03
CA ALA A 204 -1.65 22.53 0.13
C ALA A 204 -0.72 21.35 0.47
N ASP A 205 0.06 20.86 -0.49
CA ASP A 205 0.90 19.66 -0.39
C ASP A 205 2.27 20.00 0.24
N VAL A 206 2.22 20.44 1.50
CA VAL A 206 3.40 20.87 2.27
C VAL A 206 4.06 19.74 3.07
N LYS A 207 3.39 18.59 3.20
CA LYS A 207 3.87 17.40 3.92
C LYS A 207 3.79 16.19 3.00
N GLY A 208 4.85 15.39 2.95
CA GLY A 208 4.99 14.21 2.10
C GLY A 208 6.16 14.32 1.13
N GLY A 209 6.24 13.37 0.21
CA GLY A 209 7.37 13.20 -0.69
C GLY A 209 7.09 13.53 -2.16
N THR A 210 8.17 13.66 -2.92
CA THR A 210 8.15 13.82 -4.38
C THR A 210 9.11 12.81 -5.03
N LEU A 211 8.82 12.42 -6.26
CA LEU A 211 9.73 11.55 -7.01
C LEU A 211 10.88 12.36 -7.61
N ILE A 212 12.09 11.86 -7.41
CA ILE A 212 13.31 12.38 -8.01
C ILE A 212 14.05 11.28 -8.75
N LYS A 213 14.93 11.67 -9.68
CA LYS A 213 15.89 10.77 -10.30
C LYS A 213 17.26 11.01 -9.68
N TYR A 214 17.83 9.97 -9.06
CA TYR A 214 19.14 10.01 -8.42
C TYR A 214 19.89 8.72 -8.74
N ASP A 215 21.15 8.84 -9.17
CA ASP A 215 21.96 7.71 -9.68
C ASP A 215 21.24 6.86 -10.74
N ASN A 216 20.56 7.51 -11.68
CA ASN A 216 19.74 6.88 -12.72
C ASN A 216 18.58 6.00 -12.24
N LYS A 217 18.24 6.03 -10.95
CA LYS A 217 17.07 5.35 -10.39
C LYS A 217 16.05 6.38 -9.89
N LEU A 218 14.77 6.00 -9.95
CA LEU A 218 13.72 6.73 -9.26
C LEU A 218 13.89 6.54 -7.75
N ARG A 219 13.70 7.64 -7.00
CA ARG A 219 13.70 7.65 -5.54
C ARG A 219 12.59 8.56 -5.04
N LEU A 220 12.00 8.19 -3.91
CA LEU A 220 11.08 9.07 -3.18
C LEU A 220 11.91 9.95 -2.24
N LEU A 221 11.86 11.27 -2.46
CA LEU A 221 12.47 12.25 -1.57
C LEU A 221 11.40 12.78 -0.61
N GLU A 222 11.55 12.46 0.66
CA GLU A 222 10.68 12.95 1.74
C GLU A 222 11.20 14.26 2.33
N ILE A 223 10.30 15.13 2.81
CA ILE A 223 10.69 16.41 3.43
C ILE A 223 11.65 16.22 4.61
N ALA A 224 11.53 15.11 5.35
CA ALA A 224 12.39 14.79 6.49
C ALA A 224 13.87 14.56 6.09
N GLN A 225 14.13 14.26 4.81
CA GLN A 225 15.47 14.03 4.26
C GLN A 225 16.10 15.33 3.73
N VAL A 226 15.31 16.41 3.60
CA VAL A 226 15.76 17.66 3.00
C VAL A 226 16.47 18.53 4.05
N PRO A 227 17.71 19.00 3.76
CA PRO A 227 18.40 19.94 4.64
C PRO A 227 17.57 21.21 4.89
N LYS A 228 17.67 21.75 6.11
CA LYS A 228 16.86 22.92 6.52
C LYS A 228 16.96 24.11 5.57
N ASP A 229 18.16 24.35 5.04
CA ASP A 229 18.45 25.48 4.15
C ASP A 229 17.81 25.33 2.76
N HIS A 230 17.34 24.13 2.39
CA HIS A 230 16.69 23.82 1.11
C HIS A 230 15.20 23.48 1.25
N LEU A 231 14.61 23.66 2.43
CA LEU A 231 13.19 23.34 2.65
C LEU A 231 12.25 24.20 1.78
N GLU A 232 12.60 25.45 1.53
CA GLU A 232 11.78 26.34 0.69
C GLU A 232 11.87 25.94 -0.79
N ASP A 233 13.03 25.47 -1.25
CA ASP A 233 13.19 24.91 -2.59
C ASP A 233 12.34 23.63 -2.77
N PHE A 234 12.29 22.78 -1.74
CA PHE A 234 11.48 21.56 -1.76
C PHE A 234 9.97 21.84 -1.77
N LYS A 235 9.52 22.84 -1.00
CA LYS A 235 8.12 23.27 -1.00
C LYS A 235 7.71 23.98 -2.29
N SER A 236 8.66 24.51 -3.05
CA SER A 236 8.39 25.22 -4.30
C SER A 236 7.79 24.30 -5.36
N VAL A 237 6.54 24.59 -5.75
CA VAL A 237 5.84 23.96 -6.89
C VAL A 237 6.52 24.21 -8.24
N LYS A 238 7.45 25.18 -8.31
CA LYS A 238 8.24 25.45 -9.51
C LYS A 238 9.38 24.44 -9.68
N THR A 239 9.94 23.99 -8.57
CA THR A 239 11.06 23.04 -8.53
C THR A 239 10.54 21.62 -8.63
N PHE A 240 9.60 21.25 -7.76
CA PHE A 240 8.97 19.95 -7.73
C PHE A 240 7.51 20.07 -8.12
N LYS A 241 7.17 19.54 -9.30
CA LYS A 241 5.84 19.70 -9.90
C LYS A 241 4.87 18.58 -9.50
N ILE A 242 5.39 17.46 -9.02
CA ILE A 242 4.60 16.26 -8.72
C ILE A 242 4.71 15.90 -7.24
N PHE A 243 3.69 15.22 -6.74
CA PHE A 243 3.55 14.78 -5.36
C PHE A 243 3.09 13.32 -5.32
N ASN A 244 3.67 12.53 -4.41
CA ASN A 244 3.31 11.12 -4.23
C ASN A 244 1.92 10.99 -3.60
N THR A 245 0.99 10.29 -4.25
CA THR A 245 -0.37 10.06 -3.71
C THR A 245 -0.42 8.93 -2.67
N ASN A 246 0.67 8.17 -2.55
CA ASN A 246 0.75 6.92 -1.81
C ASN A 246 -0.20 5.82 -2.35
N ASN A 247 -0.60 5.92 -3.62
CA ASN A 247 -1.24 4.86 -4.37
C ASN A 247 -0.17 4.11 -5.17
N LEU A 248 0.07 2.85 -4.83
CA LEU A 248 1.20 2.08 -5.36
C LEU A 248 0.72 0.76 -5.95
N TRP A 249 1.34 0.33 -7.04
CA TRP A 249 1.13 -0.99 -7.61
C TRP A 249 2.44 -1.75 -7.55
N ILE A 250 2.42 -2.94 -6.94
CA ILE A 250 3.64 -3.71 -6.70
C ILE A 250 3.44 -5.13 -7.17
N LYS A 251 4.40 -5.65 -7.92
CA LYS A 251 4.40 -7.03 -8.39
C LYS A 251 4.79 -7.97 -7.25
N LEU A 252 3.97 -8.99 -7.00
CA LEU A 252 4.10 -9.85 -5.81
C LEU A 252 5.33 -10.76 -5.84
N ASP A 253 5.70 -11.29 -7.02
CA ASP A 253 6.92 -12.09 -7.18
C ASP A 253 8.19 -11.25 -6.96
N ALA A 254 8.20 -10.01 -7.44
CA ALA A 254 9.27 -9.06 -7.19
C ALA A 254 9.35 -8.68 -5.71
N MET A 255 8.22 -8.47 -5.05
CA MET A 255 8.19 -8.25 -3.61
C MET A 255 8.80 -9.42 -2.83
N ALA A 256 8.38 -10.65 -3.14
CA ALA A 256 8.93 -11.85 -2.53
C ALA A 256 10.45 -11.95 -2.76
N ARG A 257 10.92 -11.69 -3.99
CA ARG A 257 12.34 -11.66 -4.33
C ARG A 257 13.11 -10.62 -3.51
N VAL A 258 12.62 -9.38 -3.45
CA VAL A 258 13.34 -8.27 -2.80
C VAL A 258 13.44 -8.49 -1.29
N VAL A 259 12.37 -8.99 -0.65
CA VAL A 259 12.35 -9.36 0.78
C VAL A 259 13.26 -10.55 1.07
N GLN A 260 13.13 -11.66 0.32
CA GLN A 260 13.95 -12.87 0.53
C GLN A 260 15.45 -12.62 0.36
N ASN A 261 15.82 -11.76 -0.60
CA ASN A 261 17.21 -11.38 -0.84
C ASN A 261 17.72 -10.29 0.12
N GLN A 262 16.90 -9.80 1.05
CA GLN A 262 17.21 -8.68 1.94
C GLN A 262 17.75 -7.46 1.18
N SER A 263 17.13 -7.19 0.02
CA SER A 263 17.55 -6.13 -0.90
C SER A 263 16.64 -4.90 -0.85
N LEU A 264 15.69 -4.87 0.09
CA LEU A 264 14.92 -3.67 0.40
C LEU A 264 15.84 -2.61 0.99
N ASP A 265 16.09 -1.57 0.21
CA ASP A 265 16.74 -0.36 0.67
C ASP A 265 15.68 0.74 0.78
N MET A 266 15.47 1.24 2.00
CA MET A 266 14.52 2.30 2.32
C MET A 266 15.12 3.23 3.36
N GLU A 267 15.07 4.52 3.08
CA GLU A 267 15.57 5.55 3.98
C GLU A 267 14.80 5.56 5.31
N VAL A 268 15.55 5.62 6.42
CA VAL A 268 14.99 5.73 7.76
C VAL A 268 14.52 7.17 8.01
N ILE A 269 13.28 7.29 8.47
CA ILE A 269 12.66 8.54 8.90
C ILE A 269 12.76 8.63 10.42
N ILE A 270 13.38 9.69 10.92
CA ILE A 270 13.56 9.92 12.35
C ILE A 270 12.50 10.91 12.82
N ASN A 271 11.52 10.40 13.56
CA ASN A 271 10.45 11.19 14.15
C ASN A 271 10.78 11.50 15.62
N HIS A 272 10.86 12.80 15.94
CA HIS A 272 10.97 13.28 17.31
C HIS A 272 9.59 13.62 17.86
N LYS A 273 9.22 13.03 19.00
CA LYS A 273 7.96 13.33 19.70
C LYS A 273 8.22 13.55 21.19
N THR A 274 7.26 14.16 21.86
CA THR A 274 7.24 14.30 23.31
C THR A 274 6.00 13.59 23.82
N LEU A 275 6.18 12.65 24.75
CA LEU A 275 5.07 11.93 25.39
C LEU A 275 4.36 12.83 26.39
N ASP A 276 3.15 12.46 26.80
CA ASP A 276 2.33 13.23 27.74
C ASP A 276 3.01 13.44 29.11
N ASN A 277 3.90 12.53 29.50
CA ASN A 277 4.72 12.64 30.71
C ASN A 277 5.94 13.58 30.55
N GLY A 278 6.07 14.27 29.41
CA GLY A 278 7.15 15.19 29.09
C GLY A 278 8.42 14.53 28.57
N LEU A 279 8.45 13.19 28.42
CA LEU A 279 9.62 12.48 27.93
C LEU A 279 9.81 12.71 26.42
N ASN A 280 11.00 13.16 26.02
CA ASN A 280 11.35 13.25 24.62
C ASN A 280 11.77 11.88 24.08
N ILE A 281 11.17 11.49 22.95
CA ILE A 281 11.41 10.20 22.34
C ILE A 281 11.72 10.32 20.85
N ILE A 282 12.33 9.27 20.33
CA ILE A 282 12.67 9.04 18.94
C ILE A 282 11.89 7.81 18.47
N GLN A 283 11.32 7.92 17.28
CA GLN A 283 10.69 6.87 16.51
C GLN A 283 11.41 6.77 15.16
N LEU A 284 11.73 5.55 14.76
CA LEU A 284 12.37 5.21 13.49
C LEU A 284 11.32 4.54 12.62
N GLU A 285 10.98 5.19 11.51
CA GLU A 285 9.95 4.73 10.60
C GLU A 285 10.52 4.61 9.18
N GLN A 286 9.80 3.91 8.31
CA GLN A 286 10.09 3.87 6.89
C GLN A 286 8.82 4.16 6.09
N ALA A 287 9.00 4.65 4.87
CA ALA A 287 7.91 4.91 3.94
C ALA A 287 7.84 3.81 2.87
N VAL A 288 6.66 3.22 2.66
CA VAL A 288 6.40 2.18 1.64
C VAL A 288 6.85 2.59 0.24
N GLY A 289 6.67 3.85 -0.13
CA GLY A 289 7.10 4.39 -1.42
C GLY A 289 8.62 4.53 -1.58
N ALA A 290 9.39 4.55 -0.49
CA ALA A 290 10.86 4.63 -0.55
C ALA A 290 11.47 3.37 -1.18
N ALA A 291 10.75 2.24 -1.15
CA ALA A 291 11.22 0.98 -1.73
C ALA A 291 11.32 1.01 -3.26
N VAL A 292 10.77 2.03 -3.94
CA VAL A 292 10.77 2.17 -5.42
C VAL A 292 12.14 1.90 -6.05
N LYS A 293 13.24 2.31 -5.40
CA LYS A 293 14.62 2.13 -5.89
C LYS A 293 15.13 0.67 -5.87
N SER A 294 14.43 -0.19 -5.12
CA SER A 294 14.74 -1.61 -4.92
C SER A 294 14.05 -2.51 -5.97
N PHE A 295 13.13 -1.96 -6.76
CA PHE A 295 12.38 -2.66 -7.80
C PHE A 295 12.90 -2.32 -9.21
N ASN A 296 12.84 -3.30 -10.10
CA ASN A 296 13.23 -3.14 -11.51
C ASN A 296 12.05 -2.60 -12.32
N GLY A 297 12.35 -1.81 -13.35
CA GLY A 297 11.31 -1.23 -14.21
C GLY A 297 10.32 -0.38 -13.42
N ALA A 298 10.79 0.34 -12.39
CA ALA A 298 9.90 1.22 -11.62
C ALA A 298 9.40 2.39 -12.47
N HIS A 299 8.10 2.68 -12.37
CA HIS A 299 7.41 3.74 -13.13
C HIS A 299 6.77 4.79 -12.22
#